data_AF-A0A496DUY6-F1
#
_entry.id   AF-A0A496DUY6-F1
#
_cell.length_a   1.000
_cell.length_b   1.000
_cell.length_c   1.000
_cell.angle_alpha   90.00
_cell.angle_beta   90.00
_cell.angle_gamma   90.00
#
_symmetry.space_group_name_H-M   'P 1'
#
loop_
_entity.id
_entity.type
_entity.pdbx_description
1 polymer ?
#
loop_
_entity_poly.entity_id
_entity_poly.type
_entity_poly.pdbx_seq_one_letter_code
_entity_poly.pdbx_strand_id
1 'polypeptide(L)'
;MKKISGVIMDWAGTAVDYGCFAPLNAFLKVFSEEKGIDITYRQAREPMGLLKIDHIKAILSMPEVNEKFRALYKRDWNKGDVDEMYASFEKHLFASLKDFTTPIPGVLETMAMLREQGIKIGSTTGYTAKMMEIVRPGAEAKGYRVDNLVTPNEVPAGRPAPYMIYKNMIDLAIPSVDQVVKVGDTIADIKEGVNAKVWSVGIVTGSNEMGVSEEEYNSRPAEEWESLKKEVRERMLAAGAHFVLDTIAELPACIEKINNRN
;
A
#
# COMPACT_ATOMS: atom_id res chain seq x y z
N MET A 1 -0.34 -26.92 -16.58
CA MET A 1 -1.13 -25.94 -15.81
C MET A 1 -0.19 -24.93 -15.19
N LYS A 2 -0.47 -23.64 -15.31
CA LYS A 2 0.41 -22.59 -14.77
C LYS A 2 0.13 -22.42 -13.28
N LYS A 3 0.98 -22.99 -12.43
CA LYS A 3 0.92 -22.75 -10.98
C LYS A 3 1.48 -21.37 -10.64
N ILE A 4 0.94 -20.74 -9.60
CA ILE A 4 1.53 -19.55 -8.99
C ILE A 4 2.96 -19.84 -8.58
N SER A 5 3.87 -18.97 -9.01
CA SER A 5 5.30 -19.05 -8.70
C SER A 5 5.85 -17.72 -8.17
N GLY A 6 5.02 -16.67 -8.14
CA GLY A 6 5.39 -15.36 -7.62
C GLY A 6 4.26 -14.69 -6.85
N VAL A 7 4.60 -14.13 -5.70
CA VAL A 7 3.74 -13.21 -4.95
C VAL A 7 4.43 -11.85 -4.91
N ILE A 8 3.71 -10.80 -5.29
CA ILE A 8 4.18 -9.43 -5.24
C ILE A 8 3.45 -8.71 -4.11
N MET A 9 4.17 -8.46 -3.03
CA MET A 9 3.64 -7.81 -1.83
C MET A 9 3.69 -6.29 -1.95
N ASP A 10 2.70 -5.61 -1.39
CA ASP A 10 2.88 -4.24 -0.92
C ASP A 10 3.57 -4.20 0.46
N TRP A 11 3.98 -3.00 0.90
CA TRP A 11 4.64 -2.76 2.19
C TRP A 11 3.69 -2.21 3.26
N ALA A 12 3.39 -0.91 3.24
CA ALA A 12 2.74 -0.23 4.37
C ALA A 12 1.22 -0.41 4.35
N GLY A 13 0.69 -1.12 5.34
CA GLY A 13 -0.71 -1.58 5.40
C GLY A 13 -0.91 -3.01 4.90
N THR A 14 0.13 -3.65 4.34
CA THR A 14 0.08 -5.04 3.85
C THR A 14 1.10 -5.94 4.54
N ALA A 15 2.38 -5.57 4.52
CA ALA A 15 3.46 -6.33 5.14
C ALA A 15 3.94 -5.73 6.46
N VAL A 16 3.98 -4.40 6.56
CA VAL A 16 4.42 -3.61 7.72
C VAL A 16 3.47 -2.44 7.94
N ASP A 17 3.64 -1.67 9.03
CA ASP A 17 2.85 -0.46 9.33
C ASP A 17 1.34 -0.75 9.35
N TYR A 18 0.86 -1.43 10.41
CA TYR A 18 -0.55 -1.76 10.58
C TYR A 18 -1.41 -0.49 10.49
N GLY A 19 -2.33 -0.45 9.52
CA GLY A 19 -3.20 0.68 9.25
C GLY A 19 -2.54 1.81 8.46
N CYS A 20 -1.31 1.66 7.98
CA CYS A 20 -0.60 2.62 7.12
C CYS A 20 -0.54 4.05 7.72
N PHE A 21 -0.04 4.19 8.96
CA PHE A 21 -0.07 5.46 9.69
C PHE A 21 1.16 6.34 9.44
N ALA A 22 2.30 5.79 9.02
CA ALA A 22 3.51 6.58 8.76
C ALA A 22 3.29 7.72 7.75
N PRO A 23 2.74 7.47 6.55
CA PRO A 23 2.49 8.55 5.59
C PRO A 23 1.31 9.43 6.00
N LEU A 24 0.30 8.88 6.67
CA LEU A 24 -0.86 9.66 7.16
C LEU A 24 -0.41 10.79 8.08
N ASN A 25 0.41 10.47 9.09
CA ASN A 25 0.86 11.44 10.08
C ASN A 25 1.67 12.56 9.42
N ALA A 26 2.50 12.24 8.43
CA ALA A 26 3.26 13.22 7.67
C ALA A 26 2.35 14.14 6.82
N PHE A 27 1.29 13.60 6.20
CA PHE A 27 0.33 14.44 5.46
C PHE A 27 -0.43 15.39 6.38
N LEU A 28 -0.97 14.90 7.49
CA LEU A 28 -1.71 15.73 8.44
C LEU A 28 -0.85 16.87 8.97
N LYS A 29 0.42 16.59 9.27
CA LYS A 29 1.36 17.61 9.72
C LYS A 29 1.59 18.70 8.69
N VAL A 30 1.86 18.33 7.44
CA VAL A 30 2.08 19.31 6.36
C VAL A 30 0.82 20.12 6.07
N PHE A 31 -0.32 19.45 5.88
CA PHE A 31 -1.56 20.13 5.50
C PHE A 31 -2.12 20.97 6.65
N SER A 32 -2.35 20.36 7.82
CA SER A 32 -3.03 21.03 8.93
C SER A 32 -2.08 21.93 9.73
N GLU A 33 -0.90 21.45 10.12
CA GLU A 33 -0.02 22.21 11.03
C GLU A 33 0.81 23.29 10.31
N GLU A 34 1.33 22.99 9.11
CA GLU A 34 2.23 23.92 8.39
C GLU A 34 1.51 24.81 7.38
N LYS A 35 0.55 24.26 6.65
CA LYS A 35 -0.20 24.98 5.61
C LYS A 35 -1.53 25.54 6.10
N GLY A 36 -1.99 25.17 7.30
CA GLY A 36 -3.27 25.64 7.84
C GLY A 36 -4.49 25.18 7.03
N ILE A 37 -4.33 24.10 6.26
CA ILE A 37 -5.39 23.48 5.46
C ILE A 37 -5.83 22.23 6.20
N ASP A 38 -6.90 22.34 6.97
CA ASP A 38 -7.43 21.20 7.71
C ASP A 38 -7.96 20.12 6.74
N ILE A 39 -7.45 18.89 6.86
CA ILE A 39 -7.90 17.73 6.11
C ILE A 39 -8.29 16.59 7.05
N THR A 40 -9.34 15.86 6.68
CA THR A 40 -9.77 14.67 7.43
C THR A 40 -8.82 13.48 7.18
N TYR A 41 -8.84 12.49 8.08
CA TYR A 41 -8.11 11.22 7.86
C TYR A 41 -8.53 10.55 6.56
N ARG A 42 -9.82 10.60 6.21
CA ARG A 42 -10.34 10.05 4.95
C ARG A 42 -9.70 10.73 3.74
N GLN A 43 -9.65 12.06 3.72
CA GLN A 43 -9.04 12.84 2.62
C GLN A 43 -7.53 12.54 2.51
N ALA A 44 -6.83 12.44 3.64
CA ALA A 44 -5.42 12.08 3.63
C ALA A 44 -5.15 10.65 3.13
N ARG A 45 -6.07 9.70 3.39
CA ARG A 45 -5.92 8.28 3.04
C ARG A 45 -6.42 7.91 1.65
N GLU A 46 -7.37 8.64 1.08
CA GLU A 46 -8.03 8.26 -0.18
C GLU A 46 -7.04 8.06 -1.36
N PRO A 47 -5.99 8.88 -1.53
CA PRO A 47 -4.98 8.66 -2.58
C PRO A 47 -3.81 7.75 -2.18
N MET A 48 -3.90 6.99 -1.07
CA MET A 48 -2.80 6.14 -0.61
C MET A 48 -2.40 5.09 -1.65
N GLY A 49 -1.11 4.80 -1.68
CA GLY A 49 -0.49 3.89 -2.66
C GLY A 49 0.04 4.59 -3.92
N LEU A 50 -0.35 5.84 -4.18
CA LEU A 50 0.27 6.67 -5.22
C LEU A 50 1.70 7.09 -4.83
N LEU A 51 2.43 7.60 -5.82
CA LEU A 51 3.62 8.40 -5.60
C LEU A 51 3.31 9.54 -4.62
N LYS A 52 4.17 9.77 -3.64
CA LYS A 52 3.92 10.75 -2.57
C LYS A 52 3.71 12.18 -3.09
N ILE A 53 4.39 12.58 -4.16
CA ILE A 53 4.15 13.87 -4.82
C ILE A 53 2.78 13.93 -5.52
N ASP A 54 2.35 12.83 -6.14
CA ASP A 54 1.04 12.76 -6.81
C ASP A 54 -0.10 12.61 -5.80
N HIS A 55 0.18 12.03 -4.63
CA HIS A 55 -0.72 12.01 -3.47
C HIS A 55 -1.02 13.44 -3.00
N ILE A 56 -0.01 14.29 -2.82
CA ILE A 56 -0.22 15.71 -2.45
C ILE A 56 -1.11 16.41 -3.48
N LYS A 57 -0.82 16.23 -4.78
CA LYS A 57 -1.65 16.80 -5.86
C LYS A 57 -3.09 16.29 -5.78
N ALA A 58 -3.29 15.00 -5.53
CA ALA A 58 -4.61 14.41 -5.41
C ALA A 58 -5.40 15.01 -4.24
N ILE A 59 -4.78 15.17 -3.06
CA ILE A 59 -5.42 15.83 -1.91
C ILE A 59 -5.76 17.29 -2.25
N LEU A 60 -4.83 18.07 -2.82
CA LEU A 60 -5.07 19.47 -3.21
C LEU A 60 -6.12 19.64 -4.32
N SER A 61 -6.39 18.58 -5.08
CA SER A 61 -7.41 18.55 -6.14
C SER A 61 -8.78 18.12 -5.64
N MET A 62 -8.91 17.67 -4.40
CA MET A 62 -10.22 17.39 -3.79
C MET A 62 -10.99 18.70 -3.65
N PRO A 63 -12.29 18.78 -4.04
CA PRO A 63 -13.04 20.02 -4.05
C PRO A 63 -12.98 20.82 -2.74
N GLU A 64 -13.25 20.16 -1.61
CA GLU A 64 -13.24 20.80 -0.29
C GLU A 64 -11.85 21.32 0.12
N VAL A 65 -10.79 20.55 -0.17
CA VAL A 65 -9.41 20.95 0.16
C VAL A 65 -8.97 22.10 -0.75
N ASN A 66 -9.34 22.04 -2.03
CA ASN A 66 -9.05 23.08 -3.00
C ASN A 66 -9.71 24.42 -2.62
N GLU A 67 -10.95 24.38 -2.17
CA GLU A 67 -11.67 25.54 -1.65
C GLU A 67 -10.99 26.13 -0.41
N LYS A 68 -10.56 25.28 0.55
CA LYS A 68 -9.79 25.72 1.72
C LYS A 68 -8.47 26.39 1.32
N PHE A 69 -7.74 25.80 0.35
CA PHE A 69 -6.51 26.39 -0.18
C PHE A 69 -6.79 27.78 -0.79
N ARG A 70 -7.79 27.89 -1.68
CA ARG A 70 -8.16 29.17 -2.32
C ARG A 70 -8.60 30.22 -1.30
N ALA A 71 -9.36 29.80 -0.29
CA ALA A 71 -9.82 30.69 0.78
C ALA A 71 -8.65 31.27 1.58
N LEU A 72 -7.63 30.46 1.86
CA LEU A 72 -6.46 30.85 2.65
C LEU A 72 -5.44 31.65 1.83
N TYR A 73 -5.04 31.14 0.66
CA TYR A 73 -3.95 31.69 -0.16
C TYR A 73 -4.40 32.68 -1.24
N LYS A 74 -5.72 32.84 -1.45
CA LYS A 74 -6.33 33.75 -2.45
C LYS A 74 -5.90 33.51 -3.90
N ARG A 75 -5.51 32.27 -4.22
CA ARG A 75 -5.14 31.79 -5.56
C ARG A 75 -5.28 30.27 -5.65
N ASP A 76 -5.16 29.75 -6.86
CA ASP A 76 -4.96 28.31 -7.08
C ASP A 76 -3.59 27.84 -6.58
N TRP A 77 -3.52 26.57 -6.17
CA TRP A 77 -2.24 25.92 -5.92
C TRP A 77 -1.48 25.73 -7.24
N ASN A 78 -0.17 25.74 -7.17
CA ASN A 78 0.72 25.55 -8.31
C ASN A 78 1.82 24.54 -7.98
N LYS A 79 2.71 24.30 -8.95
CA LYS A 79 3.82 23.35 -8.77
C LYS A 79 4.73 23.70 -7.59
N GLY A 80 4.99 24.98 -7.34
CA GLY A 80 5.82 25.43 -6.22
C GLY A 80 5.24 25.05 -4.85
N ASP A 81 3.91 25.13 -4.68
CA ASP A 81 3.25 24.69 -3.45
C ASP A 81 3.43 23.18 -3.24
N VAL A 82 3.24 22.40 -4.32
CA VAL A 82 3.40 20.95 -4.28
C VAL A 82 4.83 20.56 -3.95
N ASP A 83 5.82 21.21 -4.59
CA ASP A 83 7.24 20.94 -4.36
C ASP A 83 7.64 21.28 -2.91
N GLU A 84 7.14 22.40 -2.37
CA GLU A 84 7.39 22.79 -0.98
C GLU A 84 6.75 21.83 0.03
N MET A 85 5.46 21.50 -0.18
CA MET A 85 4.74 20.54 0.65
C MET A 85 5.38 19.15 0.59
N TYR A 86 5.87 18.75 -0.59
CA TYR A 86 6.55 17.48 -0.78
C TYR A 86 7.87 17.42 -0.02
N ALA A 87 8.69 18.49 -0.09
CA ALA A 87 9.94 18.56 0.67
C ALA A 87 9.70 18.50 2.20
N SER A 88 8.67 19.18 2.71
CA SER A 88 8.31 19.11 4.12
C SER A 88 7.76 17.72 4.51
N PHE A 89 6.91 17.15 3.65
CA PHE A 89 6.40 15.79 3.82
C PHE A 89 7.53 14.76 3.93
N GLU A 90 8.51 14.81 3.02
CA GLU A 90 9.66 13.92 3.06
C GLU A 90 10.39 14.04 4.40
N LYS A 91 10.66 15.27 4.88
CA LYS A 91 11.33 15.49 6.16
C LYS A 91 10.60 14.82 7.33
N HIS A 92 9.27 15.00 7.44
CA HIS A 92 8.49 14.41 8.53
C HIS A 92 8.40 12.89 8.41
N LEU A 93 8.20 12.39 7.20
CA LEU A 93 8.15 10.95 6.95
C LEU A 93 9.49 10.29 7.29
N PHE A 94 10.61 10.83 6.81
CA PHE A 94 11.95 10.30 7.10
C PHE A 94 12.24 10.21 8.61
N ALA A 95 11.72 11.14 9.41
CA ALA A 95 11.90 11.14 10.85
C ALA A 95 11.16 9.99 11.55
N SER A 96 10.04 9.51 10.99
CA SER A 96 9.18 8.50 11.60
C SER A 96 9.27 7.11 10.97
N LEU A 97 9.76 6.96 9.73
CA LEU A 97 9.75 5.69 8.99
C LEU A 97 10.28 4.49 9.78
N LYS A 98 11.36 4.67 10.55
CA LYS A 98 11.98 3.61 11.35
C LYS A 98 11.02 2.97 12.37
N ASP A 99 10.05 3.75 12.86
CA ASP A 99 9.11 3.35 13.90
C ASP A 99 7.98 2.47 13.33
N PHE A 100 7.76 2.52 12.00
CA PHE A 100 6.69 1.82 11.29
C PHE A 100 7.19 0.64 10.45
N THR A 101 8.27 -0.01 10.90
CA THR A 101 8.90 -1.15 10.19
C THR A 101 8.48 -2.51 10.72
N THR A 102 7.57 -2.57 11.70
CA THR A 102 7.15 -3.84 12.30
C THR A 102 6.24 -4.61 11.34
N PRO A 103 6.55 -5.90 11.06
CA PRO A 103 5.67 -6.74 10.26
C PRO A 103 4.29 -6.89 10.89
N ILE A 104 3.25 -6.83 10.05
CA ILE A 104 1.86 -7.06 10.48
C ILE A 104 1.71 -8.53 10.95
N PRO A 105 0.89 -8.81 11.98
CA PRO A 105 0.67 -10.16 12.46
C PRO A 105 0.31 -11.16 11.36
N GLY A 106 0.95 -12.34 11.35
CA GLY A 106 0.75 -13.39 10.37
C GLY A 106 1.56 -13.25 9.08
N VAL A 107 2.21 -12.09 8.82
CA VAL A 107 3.00 -11.88 7.60
C VAL A 107 4.19 -12.84 7.57
N LEU A 108 4.95 -12.97 8.66
CA LEU A 108 6.19 -13.75 8.67
C LEU A 108 5.92 -15.24 8.42
N GLU A 109 4.92 -15.78 9.11
CA GLU A 109 4.47 -17.17 8.98
C GLU A 109 3.97 -17.44 7.57
N THR A 110 3.17 -16.52 7.02
CA THR A 110 2.66 -16.63 5.65
C THR A 110 3.80 -16.63 4.64
N MET A 111 4.76 -15.71 4.76
CA MET A 111 5.90 -15.64 3.84
C MET A 111 6.75 -16.91 3.92
N ALA A 112 6.96 -17.47 5.12
CA ALA A 112 7.68 -18.73 5.29
C ALA A 112 6.97 -19.89 4.57
N MET A 113 5.65 -20.06 4.76
CA MET A 113 4.86 -21.10 4.09
C MET A 113 4.92 -20.99 2.56
N LEU A 114 4.83 -19.77 2.02
CA LEU A 114 4.93 -19.56 0.57
C LEU A 114 6.32 -19.91 0.02
N ARG A 115 7.37 -19.58 0.78
CA ARG A 115 8.76 -19.92 0.41
C ARG A 115 9.00 -21.42 0.42
N GLU A 116 8.44 -22.15 1.38
CA GLU A 116 8.49 -23.62 1.42
C GLU A 116 7.86 -24.26 0.17
N GLN A 117 6.86 -23.61 -0.41
CA GLN A 117 6.24 -24.03 -1.67
C GLN A 117 7.03 -23.62 -2.92
N GLY A 118 8.20 -22.99 -2.75
CA GLY A 118 9.04 -22.50 -3.85
C GLY A 118 8.51 -21.24 -4.54
N ILE A 119 7.58 -20.51 -3.91
CA ILE A 119 7.05 -19.25 -4.44
C ILE A 119 8.05 -18.13 -4.16
N LYS A 120 8.39 -17.37 -5.20
CA LYS A 120 9.27 -16.19 -5.10
C LYS A 120 8.46 -15.00 -4.56
N ILE A 121 9.08 -14.23 -3.67
CA ILE A 121 8.43 -13.08 -3.02
C ILE A 121 9.03 -11.79 -3.56
N GLY A 122 8.35 -11.13 -4.48
CA GLY A 122 8.67 -9.78 -4.92
C GLY A 122 7.89 -8.73 -4.14
N SER A 123 8.18 -7.47 -4.38
CA SER A 123 7.41 -6.38 -3.79
C SER A 123 7.44 -5.10 -4.60
N THR A 124 6.41 -4.29 -4.37
CA THR A 124 6.23 -2.96 -4.95
C THR A 124 5.85 -2.00 -3.82
N THR A 125 6.08 -0.70 -3.99
CA THR A 125 5.72 0.29 -2.97
C THR A 125 5.44 1.65 -3.58
N GLY A 126 4.66 2.48 -2.89
CA GLY A 126 4.56 3.92 -3.19
C GLY A 126 5.71 4.75 -2.61
N TYR A 127 6.58 4.15 -1.78
CA TYR A 127 7.76 4.81 -1.24
C TYR A 127 8.88 4.95 -2.28
N THR A 128 9.71 5.98 -2.11
CA THR A 128 10.92 6.17 -2.94
C THR A 128 12.03 5.20 -2.55
N ALA A 129 13.02 5.01 -3.41
CA ALA A 129 14.22 4.22 -3.11
C ALA A 129 14.89 4.66 -1.79
N LYS A 130 15.05 5.97 -1.57
CA LYS A 130 15.62 6.52 -0.33
C LYS A 130 14.79 6.21 0.91
N MET A 131 13.46 6.25 0.81
CA MET A 131 12.58 5.86 1.93
C MET A 131 12.74 4.36 2.24
N MET A 132 12.86 3.53 1.20
CA MET A 132 13.06 2.10 1.34
C MET A 132 14.44 1.71 1.91
N GLU A 133 15.47 2.56 1.77
CA GLU A 133 16.76 2.38 2.46
C GLU A 133 16.61 2.37 3.99
N ILE A 134 15.51 2.90 4.55
CA ILE A 134 15.19 2.85 5.98
C ILE A 134 14.23 1.72 6.30
N VAL A 135 13.12 1.63 5.55
CA VAL A 135 12.05 0.68 5.84
C VAL A 135 12.51 -0.76 5.70
N ARG A 136 13.24 -1.06 4.62
CA ARG A 136 13.66 -2.43 4.31
C ARG A 136 14.59 -2.99 5.38
N PRO A 137 15.70 -2.34 5.78
CA PRO A 137 16.55 -2.87 6.84
C PRO A 137 15.83 -3.03 8.18
N GLY A 138 14.92 -2.10 8.53
CA GLY A 138 14.14 -2.21 9.76
C GLY A 138 13.19 -3.41 9.77
N ALA A 139 12.54 -3.69 8.64
CA ALA A 139 11.67 -4.86 8.47
C ALA A 139 12.48 -6.17 8.41
N GLU A 140 13.62 -6.17 7.72
CA GLU A 140 14.54 -7.32 7.64
C GLU A 140 15.10 -7.70 9.01
N ALA A 141 15.47 -6.72 9.85
CA ALA A 141 15.90 -6.94 11.23
C ALA A 141 14.81 -7.58 12.11
N LYS A 142 13.55 -7.47 11.69
CA LYS A 142 12.37 -8.08 12.34
C LYS A 142 11.88 -9.34 11.61
N GLY A 143 12.66 -9.86 10.65
CA GLY A 143 12.42 -11.13 9.97
C GLY A 143 11.67 -11.05 8.64
N TYR A 144 11.18 -9.87 8.22
CA TYR A 144 10.49 -9.73 6.93
C TYR A 144 11.48 -9.42 5.80
N ARG A 145 11.60 -10.33 4.84
CA ARG A 145 12.48 -10.18 3.67
C ARG A 145 11.80 -10.60 2.37
N VAL A 146 12.03 -9.82 1.33
CA VAL A 146 11.61 -10.08 -0.04
C VAL A 146 12.81 -10.43 -0.92
N ASP A 147 12.57 -11.20 -1.99
CA ASP A 147 13.56 -11.58 -2.99
C ASP A 147 13.88 -10.42 -3.93
N ASN A 148 12.87 -9.58 -4.21
CA ASN A 148 13.03 -8.36 -4.98
C ASN A 148 12.13 -7.24 -4.44
N LEU A 149 12.60 -6.01 -4.61
CA LEU A 149 11.88 -4.78 -4.26
C LEU A 149 12.01 -3.84 -5.45
N VAL A 150 10.86 -3.40 -5.97
CA VAL A 150 10.82 -2.37 -7.02
C VAL A 150 10.11 -1.15 -6.48
N THR A 151 10.76 -0.01 -6.67
CA THR A 151 10.25 1.31 -6.31
C THR A 151 9.84 2.07 -7.58
N PRO A 152 9.01 3.12 -7.46
CA PRO A 152 8.61 3.92 -8.60
C PRO A 152 9.77 4.65 -9.29
N ASN A 153 10.92 4.79 -8.61
CA ASN A 153 12.14 5.39 -9.17
C ASN A 153 12.78 4.56 -10.28
N GLU A 154 12.44 3.27 -10.37
CA GLU A 154 13.08 2.31 -11.28
C GLU A 154 12.28 2.06 -12.55
N VAL A 155 11.11 2.70 -12.68
CA VAL A 155 10.14 2.45 -13.74
C VAL A 155 9.52 3.76 -14.26
N PRO A 156 8.89 3.75 -15.47
CA PRO A 156 8.33 4.97 -16.05
C PRO A 156 7.21 5.63 -15.23
N ALA A 157 6.48 4.86 -14.43
CA ALA A 157 5.43 5.35 -13.54
C ALA A 157 5.18 4.36 -12.38
N GLY A 158 4.79 4.89 -11.22
CA GLY A 158 4.31 4.09 -10.09
C GLY A 158 2.85 3.63 -10.24
N ARG A 159 2.23 3.21 -9.14
CA ARG A 159 0.82 2.78 -9.12
C ARG A 159 -0.11 3.90 -9.63
N PRO A 160 -1.20 3.55 -10.33
CA PRO A 160 -1.68 2.19 -10.63
C PRO A 160 -1.06 1.57 -11.90
N ALA A 161 0.01 2.12 -12.46
CA ALA A 161 0.65 1.55 -13.64
C ALA A 161 1.33 0.21 -13.31
N PRO A 162 1.37 -0.75 -14.25
CA PRO A 162 1.79 -2.13 -13.96
C PRO A 162 3.32 -2.34 -13.91
N TYR A 163 4.11 -1.29 -14.16
CA TYR A 163 5.52 -1.42 -14.49
C TYR A 163 6.36 -2.04 -13.36
N MET A 164 6.03 -1.76 -12.10
CA MET A 164 6.79 -2.33 -10.97
C MET A 164 6.55 -3.85 -10.83
N ILE A 165 5.34 -4.33 -11.16
CA ILE A 165 5.05 -5.77 -11.23
C ILE A 165 5.86 -6.41 -12.36
N TYR A 166 5.89 -5.80 -13.54
CA TYR A 166 6.67 -6.33 -14.68
C TYR A 166 8.16 -6.37 -14.39
N LYS A 167 8.71 -5.36 -13.73
CA LYS A 167 10.10 -5.35 -13.30
C LYS A 167 10.39 -6.48 -12.31
N ASN A 168 9.51 -6.72 -11.34
CA ASN A 168 9.62 -7.88 -10.46
C ASN A 168 9.59 -9.21 -11.22
N MET A 169 8.71 -9.36 -12.21
CA MET A 169 8.64 -10.58 -13.03
C MET A 169 9.94 -10.83 -13.80
N ILE A 170 10.55 -9.78 -14.36
CA ILE A 170 11.84 -9.85 -15.05
C ILE A 170 12.93 -10.29 -14.08
N ASP A 171 13.07 -9.59 -12.95
CA ASP A 171 14.17 -9.82 -12.00
C ASP A 171 14.07 -11.19 -11.30
N LEU A 172 12.84 -11.63 -11.03
CA LEU A 172 12.55 -12.93 -10.43
C LEU A 172 12.42 -14.04 -11.47
N ALA A 173 12.59 -13.76 -12.76
CA ALA A 173 12.42 -14.72 -13.85
C ALA A 173 11.08 -15.50 -13.75
N ILE A 174 9.96 -14.76 -13.62
CA ILE A 174 8.61 -15.31 -13.66
C ILE A 174 8.05 -15.09 -15.08
N PRO A 175 7.83 -16.15 -15.87
CA PRO A 175 7.62 -16.02 -17.31
C PRO A 175 6.20 -15.61 -17.71
N SER A 176 5.23 -15.60 -16.79
CA SER A 176 3.82 -15.41 -17.12
C SER A 176 3.06 -14.67 -16.02
N VAL A 177 2.21 -13.73 -16.44
CA VAL A 177 1.35 -12.94 -15.54
C VAL A 177 0.36 -13.83 -14.77
N ASP A 178 -0.11 -14.92 -15.39
CA ASP A 178 -0.99 -15.92 -14.75
C ASP A 178 -0.37 -16.62 -13.53
N GLN A 179 0.95 -16.53 -13.35
CA GLN A 179 1.69 -17.15 -12.24
C GLN A 179 1.98 -16.18 -11.09
N VAL A 180 1.43 -14.97 -11.17
CA VAL A 180 1.69 -13.89 -10.23
C VAL A 180 0.43 -13.53 -9.47
N VAL A 181 0.58 -13.37 -8.15
CA VAL A 181 -0.45 -12.77 -7.29
C VAL A 181 0.07 -11.44 -6.74
N LYS A 182 -0.57 -10.33 -7.09
CA LYS A 182 -0.38 -9.02 -6.44
C LYS A 182 -1.24 -8.97 -5.19
N VAL A 183 -0.61 -8.69 -4.06
CA VAL A 183 -1.27 -8.53 -2.76
C VAL A 183 -1.07 -7.10 -2.30
N GLY A 184 -2.14 -6.44 -1.86
CA GLY A 184 -2.05 -5.10 -1.29
C GLY A 184 -3.29 -4.68 -0.55
N ASP A 185 -3.24 -3.51 0.05
CA ASP A 185 -4.26 -3.04 0.99
C ASP A 185 -4.96 -1.76 0.53
N THR A 186 -4.52 -1.15 -0.58
CA THR A 186 -5.15 0.06 -1.16
C THR A 186 -5.89 -0.23 -2.47
N ILE A 187 -6.80 0.67 -2.87
CA ILE A 187 -7.38 0.63 -4.23
C ILE A 187 -6.31 0.77 -5.33
N ALA A 188 -5.23 1.50 -5.08
CA ALA A 188 -4.13 1.64 -6.03
C ALA A 188 -3.39 0.31 -6.26
N ASP A 189 -3.21 -0.50 -5.21
CA ASP A 189 -2.65 -1.85 -5.31
C ASP A 189 -3.52 -2.79 -6.16
N ILE A 190 -4.83 -2.75 -5.93
CA ILE A 190 -5.77 -3.56 -6.70
C ILE A 190 -5.69 -3.18 -8.18
N LYS A 191 -5.72 -1.88 -8.48
CA LYS A 191 -5.61 -1.39 -9.86
C LYS A 191 -4.25 -1.72 -10.48
N GLU A 192 -3.15 -1.71 -9.72
CA GLU A 192 -1.84 -2.15 -10.20
C GLU A 192 -1.88 -3.61 -10.69
N GLY A 193 -2.44 -4.51 -9.88
CA GLY A 193 -2.60 -5.92 -10.25
C GLY A 193 -3.51 -6.12 -11.47
N VAL A 194 -4.66 -5.45 -11.48
CA VAL A 194 -5.63 -5.49 -12.59
C VAL A 194 -5.03 -4.95 -13.90
N ASN A 195 -4.26 -3.87 -13.83
CA ASN A 195 -3.58 -3.30 -14.99
C ASN A 195 -2.45 -4.19 -15.48
N ALA A 196 -1.77 -4.90 -14.57
CA ALA A 196 -0.72 -5.86 -14.91
C ALA A 196 -1.26 -7.19 -15.46
N LYS A 197 -2.57 -7.44 -15.36
CA LYS A 197 -3.23 -8.70 -15.72
C LYS A 197 -2.75 -9.90 -14.90
N VAL A 198 -2.41 -9.65 -13.64
CA VAL A 198 -2.08 -10.69 -12.65
C VAL A 198 -3.27 -10.91 -11.72
N TRP A 199 -3.24 -11.98 -10.92
CA TRP A 199 -4.23 -12.15 -9.85
C TRP A 199 -4.07 -11.03 -8.84
N SER A 200 -5.16 -10.35 -8.49
CA SER A 200 -5.17 -9.22 -7.58
C SER A 200 -5.92 -9.59 -6.31
N VAL A 201 -5.26 -9.48 -5.16
CA VAL A 201 -5.78 -9.85 -3.84
C VAL A 201 -5.70 -8.66 -2.89
N GLY A 202 -6.83 -8.30 -2.30
CA GLY A 202 -6.92 -7.26 -1.26
C GLY A 202 -6.82 -7.84 0.15
N ILE A 203 -6.19 -7.13 1.08
CA ILE A 203 -6.17 -7.45 2.52
C ILE A 203 -6.98 -6.41 3.28
N VAL A 204 -7.87 -6.82 4.18
CA VAL A 204 -8.77 -5.91 4.92
C VAL A 204 -8.19 -5.47 6.25
N THR A 205 -7.90 -6.42 7.15
CA THR A 205 -7.45 -6.13 8.50
C THR A 205 -5.98 -5.67 8.47
N GLY A 206 -5.71 -4.51 9.07
CA GLY A 206 -4.40 -3.84 8.98
C GLY A 206 -4.21 -2.95 7.76
N SER A 207 -5.21 -2.84 6.88
CA SER A 207 -5.15 -2.00 5.68
C SER A 207 -5.27 -0.51 5.93
N ASN A 208 -4.77 0.29 4.98
CA ASN A 208 -5.12 1.69 4.84
C ASN A 208 -6.63 1.90 4.64
N GLU A 209 -7.29 1.03 3.88
CA GLU A 209 -8.72 1.16 3.58
C GLU A 209 -9.60 1.00 4.81
N MET A 210 -9.17 0.16 5.77
CA MET A 210 -9.77 0.06 7.10
C MET A 210 -9.33 1.24 7.98
N GLY A 211 -8.04 1.60 7.95
CA GLY A 211 -7.53 2.82 8.57
C GLY A 211 -7.52 2.82 10.11
N VAL A 212 -7.58 1.63 10.72
CA VAL A 212 -7.65 1.39 12.16
C VAL A 212 -6.26 0.97 12.66
N SER A 213 -5.86 1.41 13.86
CA SER A 213 -4.60 0.97 14.47
C SER A 213 -4.71 -0.44 15.06
N GLU A 214 -3.59 -1.12 15.24
CA GLU A 214 -3.60 -2.48 15.83
C GLU A 214 -4.18 -2.48 17.25
N GLU A 215 -3.84 -1.48 18.05
CA GLU A 215 -4.36 -1.31 19.41
C GLU A 215 -5.87 -1.11 19.41
N GLU A 216 -6.38 -0.22 18.55
CA GLU A 216 -7.82 0.04 18.44
C GLU A 216 -8.56 -1.22 17.98
N TYR A 217 -8.03 -1.91 16.96
CA TYR A 217 -8.61 -3.14 16.44
C TYR A 217 -8.75 -4.20 17.53
N ASN A 218 -7.69 -4.41 18.32
CA ASN A 218 -7.66 -5.39 19.41
C ASN A 218 -8.47 -4.96 20.64
N SER A 219 -8.77 -3.66 20.80
CA SER A 219 -9.54 -3.14 21.93
C SER A 219 -11.04 -3.42 21.85
N ARG A 220 -11.55 -3.79 20.67
CA ARG A 220 -12.99 -3.97 20.40
C ARG A 220 -13.33 -5.40 19.97
N PRO A 221 -14.54 -5.90 20.26
CA PRO A 221 -15.03 -7.17 19.74
C PRO A 221 -14.99 -7.23 18.21
N ALA A 222 -14.77 -8.42 17.65
CA ALA A 222 -14.65 -8.63 16.21
C ALA A 222 -15.91 -8.20 15.46
N GLU A 223 -17.09 -8.37 16.07
CA GLU A 223 -18.39 -8.05 15.51
C GLU A 223 -18.57 -6.56 15.21
N GLU A 224 -17.90 -5.69 15.97
CA GLU A 224 -17.95 -4.24 15.75
C GLU A 224 -17.24 -3.83 14.45
N TRP A 225 -16.31 -4.66 13.96
CA TRP A 225 -15.57 -4.39 12.73
C TRP A 225 -16.27 -4.91 11.47
N GLU A 226 -17.30 -5.76 11.60
CA GLU A 226 -17.90 -6.46 10.45
C GLU A 226 -18.47 -5.52 9.39
N SER A 227 -19.16 -4.43 9.79
CA SER A 227 -19.68 -3.45 8.84
C SER A 227 -18.56 -2.77 8.07
N LEU A 228 -17.51 -2.33 8.77
CA LEU A 228 -16.37 -1.65 8.16
C LEU A 228 -15.59 -2.62 7.23
N LYS A 229 -15.33 -3.84 7.68
CA LYS A 229 -14.67 -4.88 6.89
C LYS A 229 -15.45 -5.20 5.61
N LYS A 230 -16.78 -5.25 5.70
CA LYS A 230 -17.66 -5.46 4.54
C LYS A 230 -17.53 -4.30 3.54
N GLU A 231 -17.57 -3.05 4.00
CA GLU A 231 -17.42 -1.87 3.13
C GLU A 231 -16.04 -1.84 2.43
N VAL A 232 -14.96 -2.12 3.17
CA VAL A 232 -13.61 -2.22 2.59
C VAL A 232 -13.56 -3.32 1.51
N ARG A 233 -14.12 -4.49 1.82
CA ARG A 233 -14.18 -5.62 0.90
C ARG A 233 -14.94 -5.28 -0.38
N GLU A 234 -16.10 -4.64 -0.26
CA GLU A 234 -16.90 -4.20 -1.40
C GLU A 234 -16.15 -3.20 -2.28
N ARG A 235 -15.44 -2.22 -1.68
CA ARG A 235 -14.62 -1.26 -2.43
C ARG A 235 -13.47 -1.93 -3.20
N MET A 236 -12.76 -2.87 -2.58
CA MET A 236 -11.67 -3.61 -3.25
C MET A 236 -12.19 -4.49 -4.39
N LEU A 237 -13.32 -5.17 -4.19
CA LEU A 237 -13.98 -5.96 -5.25
C LEU A 237 -14.44 -5.06 -6.40
N ALA A 238 -15.05 -3.92 -6.10
CA ALA A 238 -15.46 -2.93 -7.12
C ALA A 238 -14.28 -2.35 -7.91
N ALA A 239 -13.08 -2.29 -7.30
CA ALA A 239 -11.85 -1.89 -7.98
C ALA A 239 -11.24 -3.00 -8.86
N GLY A 240 -11.77 -4.22 -8.82
CA GLY A 240 -11.34 -5.34 -9.66
C GLY A 240 -10.51 -6.41 -8.93
N ALA A 241 -10.50 -6.43 -7.59
CA ALA A 241 -9.85 -7.51 -6.86
C ALA A 241 -10.51 -8.86 -7.21
N HIS A 242 -9.69 -9.88 -7.47
CA HIS A 242 -10.17 -11.23 -7.74
C HIS A 242 -10.58 -11.94 -6.44
N PHE A 243 -9.86 -11.64 -5.36
CA PHE A 243 -10.15 -12.07 -4.01
C PHE A 243 -9.87 -10.92 -3.04
N VAL A 244 -10.56 -10.96 -1.91
CA VAL A 244 -10.27 -10.10 -0.76
C VAL A 244 -10.22 -11.02 0.45
N LEU A 245 -9.18 -10.89 1.26
CA LEU A 245 -8.94 -11.71 2.45
C LEU A 245 -9.12 -10.85 3.69
N ASP A 246 -9.56 -11.43 4.79
CA ASP A 246 -9.61 -10.65 6.04
C ASP A 246 -8.18 -10.36 6.51
N THR A 247 -7.34 -11.38 6.57
CA THR A 247 -5.93 -11.27 6.97
C THR A 247 -4.99 -11.90 5.95
N ILE A 248 -3.71 -11.54 6.01
CA ILE A 248 -2.67 -12.12 5.15
C ILE A 248 -2.50 -13.63 5.35
N ALA A 249 -2.86 -14.17 6.53
CA ALA A 249 -2.75 -15.59 6.86
C ALA A 249 -3.60 -16.50 5.96
N GLU A 250 -4.62 -15.96 5.29
CA GLU A 250 -5.46 -16.71 4.36
C GLU A 250 -4.84 -16.85 2.96
N LEU A 251 -3.75 -16.14 2.67
CA LEU A 251 -3.13 -16.09 1.34
C LEU A 251 -2.70 -17.47 0.81
N PRO A 252 -2.10 -18.39 1.59
CA PRO A 252 -1.74 -19.72 1.10
C PRO A 252 -2.95 -20.50 0.58
N ALA A 253 -4.06 -20.49 1.33
CA ALA A 253 -5.30 -21.14 0.92
C ALA A 253 -5.94 -20.45 -0.31
N CYS A 254 -5.79 -19.13 -0.44
CA CYS A 254 -6.21 -18.40 -1.63
C CYS A 254 -5.42 -18.83 -2.87
N ILE A 255 -4.10 -18.98 -2.75
CA ILE A 255 -3.22 -19.45 -3.83
C ILE A 255 -3.56 -20.89 -4.24
N GLU A 256 -3.87 -21.77 -3.29
CA GLU A 256 -4.36 -23.11 -3.61
C GLU A 256 -5.66 -23.08 -4.42
N LYS A 257 -6.62 -22.23 -4.05
CA LYS A 257 -7.85 -22.03 -4.83
C LYS A 257 -7.56 -21.52 -6.24
N ILE A 258 -6.61 -20.61 -6.40
CA ILE A 258 -6.19 -20.11 -7.73
C ILE A 258 -5.57 -21.23 -8.56
N ASN A 259 -4.64 -22.00 -8.00
CA ASN A 259 -3.98 -23.10 -8.68
C ASN A 259 -4.95 -24.20 -9.15
N ASN A 260 -6.08 -24.34 -8.46
CA ASN A 260 -7.13 -25.31 -8.78
C ASN A 260 -8.21 -24.77 -9.73
N ARG A 261 -8.16 -23.49 -10.14
CA ARG A 261 -9.00 -22.96 -11.21
C ARG A 261 -8.38 -23.35 -12.56
N ASN A 262 -9.12 -24.17 -13.30
CA ASN A 262 -8.74 -24.73 -14.61
C ASN A 262 -8.28 -23.68 -15.62
#